data_AF-A0A9K3DSL8-F1
#
_entry.id   AF-A0A9K3DSL8-F1
#
_cell.length_a   1.000
_cell.length_b   1.000
_cell.length_c   1.000
_cell.angle_alpha   90.00
_cell.angle_beta   90.00
_cell.angle_gamma   90.00
#
_symmetry.space_group_name_H-M   'P 1'
#
loop_
_entity.id
_entity.type
_entity.pdbx_description
1 polymer ?
#
loop_
_entity_poly.entity_id
_entity_poly.type
_entity_poly.pdbx_seq_one_letter_code
_entity_poly.pdbx_strand_id
1 'polypeptide(L)'
;MGQTIEQRRPPTFGGWSEPNQVLFDQQTFMDVSRERALKQSYDRNEQWNRAHMYAHKEEENNHYLDDRQCRLHDQWHAGQPLEADPPVVDYTTLPPYDGSVSYPTPPLHHSQWVDPHAMSYQQANPSGNQGGSSSSGAFCFGEWNDIMTSIFGPPHPKYY
;
A
#
# COMPACT_ATOMS: atom_id res chain seq x y z
N MET A 1 -11.11 26.57 -9.03
CA MET A 1 -10.32 27.51 -9.85
C MET A 1 -10.72 28.94 -9.53
N GLY A 2 -12.02 29.30 -9.61
CA GLY A 2 -12.50 30.65 -9.24
C GLY A 2 -12.10 31.11 -7.83
N GLN A 3 -12.26 30.27 -6.80
CA GLN A 3 -11.90 30.63 -5.42
C GLN A 3 -10.39 30.93 -5.22
N THR A 4 -9.50 30.28 -5.97
CA THR A 4 -8.05 30.49 -5.86
C THR A 4 -7.62 31.80 -6.52
N ILE A 5 -8.33 32.21 -7.57
CA ILE A 5 -8.12 33.48 -8.26
C ILE A 5 -8.64 34.62 -7.39
N GLU A 6 -9.84 34.46 -6.81
CA GLU A 6 -10.42 35.42 -5.87
C GLU A 6 -9.52 35.69 -4.65
N GLN A 7 -8.86 34.65 -4.12
CA GLN A 7 -7.91 34.77 -3.01
C GLN A 7 -6.60 35.48 -3.40
N ARG A 8 -6.22 35.48 -4.68
CA ARG A 8 -5.01 36.16 -5.16
C ARG A 8 -5.27 37.61 -5.59
N ARG A 9 -6.53 38.06 -5.65
CA ARG A 9 -6.87 39.44 -6.02
C ARG A 9 -6.41 40.42 -4.94
N PRO A 10 -5.73 41.51 -5.31
CA PRO A 10 -5.31 42.54 -4.36
C PRO A 10 -6.51 43.32 -3.80
N PRO A 11 -6.40 43.96 -2.63
CA PRO A 11 -7.50 44.73 -2.02
C PRO A 11 -8.04 45.86 -2.91
N THR A 12 -7.21 46.39 -3.81
CA THR A 12 -7.58 47.45 -4.76
C THR A 12 -8.26 46.96 -6.03
N PHE A 13 -8.42 45.63 -6.20
CA PHE A 13 -8.87 45.01 -7.45
C PHE A 13 -10.21 45.54 -7.94
N GLY A 14 -11.16 45.77 -7.03
CA GLY A 14 -12.49 46.33 -7.38
C GLY A 14 -12.45 47.77 -7.90
N GLY A 15 -11.35 48.50 -7.70
CA GLY A 15 -11.14 49.85 -8.22
C GLY A 15 -10.40 49.90 -9.56
N TRP A 16 -9.99 48.75 -10.11
CA TRP A 16 -9.29 48.70 -11.40
C TRP A 16 -10.28 48.84 -12.56
N SER A 17 -9.80 49.28 -13.71
CA SER A 17 -10.60 49.25 -14.94
C SER A 17 -10.92 47.81 -15.33
N GLU A 18 -12.09 47.59 -15.92
CA GLU A 18 -12.57 46.27 -16.35
C GLU A 18 -11.55 45.49 -17.21
N PRO A 19 -10.83 46.10 -18.18
CA PRO A 19 -9.81 45.38 -18.95
C PRO A 19 -8.65 44.87 -18.09
N ASN A 20 -8.26 45.63 -17.05
CA ASN A 20 -7.17 45.25 -16.15
C ASN A 20 -7.59 44.14 -15.18
N GLN A 21 -8.85 44.13 -14.75
CA GLN A 21 -9.41 43.04 -13.95
C GLN A 21 -9.42 41.72 -14.73
N VAL A 22 -9.91 41.75 -15.98
CA VAL A 22 -9.96 40.58 -16.85
C VAL A 22 -8.56 40.04 -17.17
N LEU A 23 -7.61 40.93 -17.46
CA LEU A 23 -6.22 40.54 -17.74
C LEU A 23 -5.56 39.86 -16.53
N PHE A 24 -5.76 40.40 -15.33
CA PHE A 24 -5.24 39.83 -14.09
C PHE A 24 -5.84 38.46 -13.81
N ASP A 25 -7.16 38.30 -13.93
CA ASP A 25 -7.82 37.01 -13.73
C ASP A 25 -7.33 35.97 -14.74
N GLN A 26 -7.14 36.37 -16.00
CA GLN A 26 -6.59 35.50 -17.06
C GLN A 26 -5.15 35.06 -16.75
N GLN A 27 -4.27 35.98 -16.37
CA GLN A 27 -2.90 35.64 -15.99
C GLN A 27 -2.85 34.73 -14.76
N THR A 28 -3.63 35.07 -13.73
CA THR A 28 -3.71 34.28 -12.49
C THR A 28 -4.24 32.87 -12.77
N PHE A 29 -5.23 32.73 -13.65
CA PHE A 29 -5.73 31.42 -14.07
C PHE A 29 -4.63 30.59 -14.76
N MET A 30 -3.87 31.20 -15.68
CA MET A 30 -2.77 30.51 -16.36
C MET A 30 -1.68 30.08 -15.38
N ASP A 31 -1.28 30.94 -14.45
CA ASP A 31 -0.24 30.62 -13.47
C ASP A 31 -0.68 29.52 -12.52
N VAL A 32 -1.91 29.59 -11.99
CA VAL A 32 -2.47 28.53 -11.13
C VAL A 32 -2.59 27.20 -11.89
N SER A 33 -2.94 27.23 -13.17
CA SER A 33 -2.99 26.02 -13.99
C SER A 33 -1.60 25.41 -14.21
N ARG A 34 -0.57 26.23 -14.41
CA ARG A 34 0.82 25.80 -14.55
C ARG A 34 1.37 25.23 -13.25
N GLU A 35 1.15 25.91 -12.13
CA GLU A 35 1.54 25.42 -10.80
C GLU A 35 0.90 24.05 -10.50
N ARG A 36 -0.39 23.89 -10.81
CA ARG A 36 -1.09 22.61 -10.65
C ARG A 36 -0.50 21.52 -11.54
N ALA A 37 -0.23 21.81 -12.81
CA ALA A 37 0.36 20.84 -13.74
C ALA A 37 1.75 20.38 -13.28
N LEU A 38 2.59 21.31 -12.81
CA LEU A 38 3.89 21.00 -12.23
C LEU A 38 3.76 20.11 -10.99
N LYS A 39 2.86 20.46 -10.06
CA LYS A 39 2.60 19.63 -8.88
C LYS A 39 2.16 18.22 -9.25
N GLN A 40 1.21 18.08 -10.17
CA GLN A 40 0.75 16.77 -10.64
C GLN A 40 1.86 15.94 -11.27
N SER A 41 2.75 16.57 -12.04
CA SER A 41 3.90 15.88 -12.63
C SER A 41 4.89 15.40 -11.57
N TYR A 42 5.13 16.21 -10.53
CA TYR A 42 5.99 15.87 -9.42
C TYR A 42 5.39 14.71 -8.60
N ASP A 43 4.11 14.83 -8.20
CA ASP A 43 3.41 13.81 -7.43
C ASP A 43 3.42 12.46 -8.18
N ARG A 44 3.19 12.48 -9.50
CA ARG A 44 3.27 11.28 -10.34
C ARG A 44 4.67 10.67 -10.35
N ASN A 45 5.71 11.50 -10.51
CA ASN A 45 7.08 11.03 -10.52
C ASN A 45 7.50 10.46 -9.15
N GLU A 46 7.06 11.10 -8.07
CA GLU A 46 7.29 10.61 -6.71
C GLU A 46 6.63 9.23 -6.50
N GLN A 47 5.38 9.07 -6.96
CA GLN A 47 4.68 7.79 -6.89
C GLN A 47 5.43 6.68 -7.64
N TRP A 48 5.90 6.97 -8.86
CA TRP A 48 6.71 6.04 -9.63
C TRP A 48 8.01 5.67 -8.91
N ASN A 49 8.71 6.65 -8.37
CA ASN A 49 9.95 6.42 -7.62
C ASN A 49 9.70 5.55 -6.37
N ARG A 50 8.61 5.80 -5.64
CA ARG A 50 8.24 4.97 -4.50
C ARG A 50 7.96 3.53 -4.92
N ALA A 51 7.14 3.32 -5.95
CA ALA A 51 6.82 2.00 -6.46
C ALA A 51 8.08 1.24 -6.92
N HIS A 52 8.97 1.89 -7.66
CA HIS A 52 10.24 1.31 -8.08
C HIS A 52 11.14 0.95 -6.89
N MET A 53 11.23 1.81 -5.88
CA MET A 53 12.00 1.52 -4.66
C MET A 53 11.46 0.31 -3.90
N TYR A 54 10.13 0.13 -3.85
CA TYR A 54 9.53 -1.05 -3.24
C TYR A 54 9.86 -2.33 -4.03
N ALA A 55 9.65 -2.31 -5.35
CA ALA A 55 9.95 -3.44 -6.21
C ALA A 55 11.43 -3.86 -6.13
N HIS A 56 12.35 -2.88 -6.15
CA HIS A 56 13.78 -3.15 -6.01
C HIS A 56 14.13 -3.83 -4.68
N LYS A 57 13.57 -3.35 -3.56
CA LYS A 57 13.81 -3.97 -2.25
C LYS A 57 13.21 -5.37 -2.14
N GLU A 58 12.07 -5.59 -2.78
CA GLU A 58 11.45 -6.92 -2.84
C GLU A 58 12.35 -7.89 -3.63
N GLU A 59 12.89 -7.46 -4.76
CA GLU A 59 13.84 -8.25 -5.55
C GLU A 59 15.12 -8.59 -4.77
N GLU A 60 15.73 -7.62 -4.07
CA GLU A 60 16.88 -7.86 -3.20
C GLU A 60 16.58 -8.90 -2.10
N ASN A 61 15.40 -8.79 -1.47
CA ASN A 61 14.99 -9.73 -0.44
C ASN A 61 14.77 -11.13 -1.02
N ASN A 62 14.14 -11.24 -2.19
CA ASN A 62 13.92 -12.53 -2.85
C ASN A 62 15.25 -13.19 -3.23
N HIS A 63 16.20 -12.43 -3.78
CA HIS A 63 17.55 -12.93 -4.04
C HIS A 63 18.25 -13.43 -2.78
N TYR A 64 18.15 -12.69 -1.67
CA TYR A 64 18.72 -13.13 -0.40
C TYR A 64 18.08 -14.45 0.10
N LEU A 65 16.77 -14.61 -0.07
CA LEU A 65 16.06 -15.82 0.32
C LEU A 65 16.46 -17.02 -0.55
N ASP A 66 16.57 -16.82 -1.86
CA ASP A 66 17.03 -17.83 -2.81
C ASP A 66 18.46 -18.28 -2.48
N ASP A 67 19.39 -17.33 -2.27
CA ASP A 67 20.77 -17.62 -1.87
C ASP A 67 20.86 -18.35 -0.53
N ARG A 68 19.98 -17.99 0.43
CA ARG A 68 19.86 -18.73 1.69
C ARG A 68 19.40 -20.16 1.44
N GLN A 69 18.39 -20.36 0.59
CA GLN A 69 17.88 -21.69 0.29
C GLN A 69 18.91 -22.56 -0.42
N CYS A 70 19.66 -22.01 -1.38
CA CYS A 70 20.78 -22.67 -2.03
C CYS A 70 21.85 -23.11 -1.01
N ARG A 71 22.25 -22.22 -0.09
CA ARG A 71 23.22 -22.57 0.97
C ARG A 71 22.73 -23.66 1.90
N LEU A 72 21.45 -23.63 2.30
CA LEU A 72 20.85 -24.68 3.13
C LEU A 72 20.79 -26.01 2.38
N HIS A 73 20.45 -25.98 1.09
CA HIS A 73 20.47 -27.16 0.24
C HIS A 73 21.89 -27.77 0.16
N ASP A 74 22.92 -26.95 -0.06
CA ASP A 74 24.30 -27.42 -0.11
C ASP A 74 24.78 -27.97 1.25
N GLN A 75 24.43 -27.31 2.35
CA GLN A 75 24.71 -27.78 3.71
C GLN A 75 24.04 -29.13 4.01
N TRP A 76 22.80 -29.32 3.53
CA TRP A 76 22.08 -30.60 3.63
C TRP A 76 22.84 -31.72 2.91
N HIS A 77 23.24 -31.48 1.65
CA HIS A 77 24.03 -32.45 0.88
C HIS A 77 25.41 -32.72 1.48
N ALA A 78 25.98 -31.74 2.18
CA ALA A 78 27.23 -31.90 2.94
C ALA A 78 27.05 -32.61 4.30
N GLY A 79 25.82 -32.99 4.68
CA GLY A 79 25.52 -33.64 5.94
C GLY A 79 25.67 -32.76 7.18
N GLN A 80 25.64 -31.43 6.99
CA GLN A 80 25.66 -30.48 8.12
C GLN A 80 24.27 -30.40 8.76
N PRO A 81 24.17 -30.37 10.10
CA PRO A 81 22.90 -30.13 10.76
C PRO A 81 22.42 -28.70 10.51
N LEU A 82 21.28 -28.58 9.82
CA LEU A 82 20.66 -27.30 9.44
C LEU A 82 19.95 -26.60 10.61
N GLU A 83 19.59 -27.38 11.63
CA GLU A 83 18.95 -26.95 12.85
C GLU A 83 19.72 -27.58 14.01
N ALA A 84 20.05 -26.78 15.01
CA ALA A 84 20.66 -27.31 16.21
C ALA A 84 19.62 -28.19 16.91
N ASP A 85 19.98 -29.44 17.22
CA ASP A 85 19.10 -30.31 17.99
C ASP A 85 18.68 -29.57 19.27
N PRO A 86 17.37 -29.54 19.58
CA PRO A 86 16.92 -28.91 20.82
C PRO A 86 17.62 -29.59 22.00
N PRO A 87 17.98 -28.83 23.05
CA PRO A 87 18.63 -29.40 24.20
C PRO A 87 17.77 -30.52 24.79
N VAL A 88 18.39 -31.64 25.17
CA VAL A 88 17.69 -32.74 25.82
C VAL A 88 17.05 -32.22 27.12
N VAL A 89 15.72 -32.25 27.16
CA VAL A 89 14.96 -31.85 28.34
C VAL A 89 14.82 -33.05 29.26
N ASP A 90 15.34 -32.93 30.49
CA ASP A 90 15.09 -33.93 31.54
C ASP A 90 13.74 -33.66 32.20
N TYR A 91 12.73 -34.39 31.75
CA TYR A 91 11.35 -34.29 32.25
C TYR A 91 11.20 -34.67 33.73
N THR A 92 12.18 -35.34 34.33
CA THR A 92 12.13 -35.71 35.76
C THR A 92 12.42 -34.54 36.71
N THR A 93 13.04 -33.48 36.18
CA THR A 93 13.37 -32.26 36.93
C THR A 93 12.32 -31.16 36.78
N LEU A 94 11.32 -31.37 35.92
CA LEU A 94 10.29 -30.37 35.68
C LEU A 94 9.33 -30.29 36.88
N PRO A 95 9.04 -29.08 37.38
CA PRO A 95 8.00 -28.91 38.39
C PRO A 95 6.63 -29.34 37.83
N PRO A 96 5.69 -29.77 38.69
CA PRO A 96 4.32 -30.04 38.27
C PRO A 96 3.74 -28.84 37.50
N TYR A 97 3.02 -29.11 36.41
CA TYR A 97 2.38 -28.07 35.62
C TYR A 97 1.44 -27.24 36.50
N ASP A 98 1.79 -25.97 36.69
CA ASP A 98 1.12 -25.05 37.61
C ASP A 98 0.06 -24.17 36.91
N GLY A 99 -0.09 -24.31 35.59
CA GLY A 99 -1.03 -23.54 34.77
C GLY A 99 -0.71 -22.05 34.68
N SER A 100 0.43 -21.59 35.20
CA SER A 100 0.84 -20.18 35.17
C SER A 100 1.31 -19.74 33.78
N VAL A 101 1.79 -20.70 32.97
CA VAL A 101 2.23 -20.47 31.60
C VAL A 101 1.03 -20.55 30.66
N SER A 102 0.48 -19.39 30.32
CA SER A 102 -0.39 -19.26 29.16
C SER A 102 0.48 -19.27 27.91
N TYR A 103 0.58 -20.42 27.26
CA TYR A 103 1.12 -20.46 25.91
C TYR A 103 0.19 -19.62 25.02
N PRO A 104 0.72 -18.68 24.24
CA PRO A 104 -0.10 -17.99 23.26
C PRO A 104 -0.71 -19.08 22.37
N THR A 105 -2.04 -19.11 22.26
CA THR A 105 -2.70 -19.93 21.26
C THR A 105 -2.04 -19.54 19.94
N PRO A 106 -1.30 -20.46 19.28
CA PRO A 106 -0.64 -20.09 18.03
C PRO A 106 -1.74 -19.54 17.13
N PRO A 107 -1.54 -18.38 16.49
CA PRO A 107 -2.48 -17.93 15.50
C PRO A 107 -2.71 -19.10 14.55
N LEU A 108 -3.96 -19.54 14.43
CA LEU A 108 -4.36 -20.56 13.49
C LEU A 108 -4.02 -19.98 12.12
N HIS A 109 -2.79 -20.24 11.65
CA HIS A 109 -2.47 -20.16 10.25
C HIS A 109 -3.16 -21.38 9.65
N HIS A 110 -4.47 -21.27 9.47
CA HIS A 110 -5.07 -21.98 8.37
C HIS A 110 -4.23 -21.56 7.17
N SER A 111 -3.45 -22.51 6.65
CA SER A 111 -3.11 -22.57 5.24
C SER A 111 -4.44 -22.56 4.48
N GLN A 112 -5.10 -21.42 4.51
CA GLN A 112 -6.33 -21.18 3.82
C GLN A 112 -5.85 -20.95 2.41
N TRP A 113 -5.99 -21.98 1.58
CA TRP A 113 -6.09 -21.76 0.15
C TRP A 113 -7.19 -20.71 -0.03
N VAL A 114 -6.76 -19.47 -0.23
CA VAL A 114 -7.68 -18.39 -0.59
C VAL A 114 -8.15 -18.76 -1.99
N ASP A 115 -9.39 -19.21 -2.10
CA ASP A 115 -10.04 -19.34 -3.39
C ASP A 115 -10.01 -17.95 -4.07
N PRO A 116 -9.38 -17.79 -5.26
CA PRO A 116 -9.32 -16.51 -5.96
C PRO A 116 -10.70 -15.92 -6.26
N HIS A 117 -11.77 -16.69 -6.13
CA HIS A 117 -13.15 -16.22 -6.30
C HIS A 117 -13.86 -15.80 -5.00
N ALA A 118 -13.25 -15.98 -3.82
CA ALA A 118 -13.87 -15.66 -2.54
C ALA A 118 -14.27 -14.17 -2.40
N MET A 119 -13.54 -13.26 -3.04
CA MET A 119 -13.86 -11.83 -3.05
C MET A 119 -15.13 -11.47 -3.84
N SER A 120 -15.54 -12.29 -4.82
CA SER A 120 -16.77 -12.03 -5.58
C SER A 120 -18.04 -12.29 -4.76
N TYR A 121 -17.98 -13.16 -3.76
CA TYR A 121 -19.13 -13.49 -2.92
C TYR A 121 -19.37 -12.46 -1.80
N GLN A 122 -18.35 -11.73 -1.36
CA GLN A 122 -18.47 -10.73 -0.28
C GLN A 122 -19.08 -9.40 -0.73
N GLN A 123 -19.04 -9.06 -2.03
CA GLN A 123 -19.72 -7.85 -2.54
C GLN A 123 -21.25 -7.98 -2.60
N ALA A 124 -21.82 -9.17 -2.35
CA ALA A 124 -23.26 -9.40 -2.45
C ALA A 124 -24.05 -9.05 -1.17
N ASN A 125 -23.41 -8.75 -0.02
CA ASN A 125 -24.13 -8.42 1.23
C ASN A 125 -23.54 -7.19 1.94
N PRO A 126 -24.15 -6.01 1.81
CA PRO A 126 -23.80 -4.84 2.60
C PRO A 126 -24.67 -4.77 3.86
N SER A 127 -24.40 -5.61 4.86
CA SER A 127 -24.94 -5.41 6.21
C SER A 127 -24.24 -6.29 7.25
N GLY A 128 -23.58 -5.67 8.23
CA GLY A 128 -23.03 -6.41 9.37
C GLY A 128 -21.87 -5.73 10.06
N ASN A 129 -22.18 -4.77 10.90
CA ASN A 129 -21.31 -4.13 11.87
C ASN A 129 -20.67 -5.16 12.82
N GLN A 130 -19.33 -5.22 12.94
CA GLN A 130 -18.63 -5.53 14.20
C GLN A 130 -17.12 -5.31 14.07
N GLY A 131 -16.60 -4.45 14.94
CA GLY A 131 -15.20 -4.04 15.01
C GLY A 131 -14.27 -5.13 15.55
N GLY A 132 -13.01 -5.00 15.16
CA GLY A 132 -11.90 -5.76 15.70
C GLY A 132 -10.62 -5.22 15.08
N SER A 133 -9.92 -4.39 15.84
CA SER A 133 -8.65 -3.76 15.45
C SER A 133 -7.62 -4.82 15.05
N SER A 134 -7.35 -4.95 13.76
CA SER A 134 -6.09 -5.51 13.27
C SER A 134 -5.58 -4.58 12.17
N SER A 135 -4.45 -3.93 12.44
CA SER A 135 -3.69 -3.15 11.48
C SER A 135 -2.97 -4.08 10.50
N SER A 136 -3.72 -4.94 9.82
CA SER A 136 -3.25 -5.63 8.63
C SER A 136 -3.48 -4.66 7.48
N GLY A 137 -2.41 -4.19 6.85
CA GLY A 137 -2.48 -3.35 5.66
C GLY A 137 -3.30 -4.04 4.59
N ALA A 138 -4.61 -3.76 4.57
CA ALA A 138 -5.50 -4.23 3.54
C ALA A 138 -5.07 -3.53 2.24
N PHE A 139 -4.69 -4.31 1.23
CA PHE A 139 -4.59 -3.80 -0.12
C PHE A 139 -5.95 -3.23 -0.50
N CYS A 140 -6.07 -1.90 -0.49
CA CYS A 140 -7.28 -1.22 -0.90
C CYS A 140 -7.38 -1.29 -2.43
N PHE A 141 -8.21 -2.21 -2.94
CA PHE A 141 -8.54 -2.30 -4.38
C PHE A 141 -9.13 -1.00 -4.95
N GLY A 142 -9.62 -0.09 -4.11
CA GLY A 142 -9.99 1.27 -4.52
C GLY A 142 -8.77 2.07 -4.99
N GLU A 143 -7.67 2.02 -4.24
CA GLU A 143 -6.41 2.70 -4.58
C GLU A 143 -5.78 2.08 -5.84
N TRP A 144 -5.88 0.76 -6.00
CA TRP A 144 -5.49 0.09 -7.25
C TRP A 144 -6.36 0.49 -8.44
N ASN A 145 -7.68 0.59 -8.28
CA ASN A 145 -8.56 1.05 -9.36
C ASN A 145 -8.31 2.51 -9.73
N ASP A 146 -8.01 3.38 -8.76
CA ASP A 146 -7.63 4.78 -9.01
C ASP A 146 -6.28 4.87 -9.73
N ILE A 147 -5.31 4.02 -9.37
CA ILE A 147 -4.03 3.89 -10.08
C ILE A 147 -4.25 3.41 -11.52
N MET A 148 -5.07 2.37 -11.72
CA MET A 148 -5.31 1.81 -13.05
C MET A 148 -6.11 2.77 -13.95
N THR A 149 -7.07 3.51 -13.40
CA THR A 149 -7.80 4.55 -14.16
C THR A 149 -6.96 5.80 -14.41
N SER A 150 -6.00 6.12 -13.54
CA SER A 150 -5.00 7.17 -13.77
C SER A 150 -4.02 6.82 -14.90
N ILE A 151 -3.60 5.55 -14.99
CA ILE A 151 -2.64 5.07 -16.00
C ILE A 151 -3.31 4.81 -17.36
N PHE A 152 -4.46 4.14 -17.36
CA PHE A 152 -5.10 3.64 -18.59
C PHE A 152 -6.38 4.39 -18.98
N GLY A 153 -6.81 5.38 -18.19
CA GLY A 153 -8.10 6.03 -18.35
C GLY A 153 -9.26 5.19 -17.80
N PRO A 154 -10.47 5.77 -17.67
CA PRO A 154 -11.65 5.04 -17.22
C PRO A 154 -11.96 3.89 -18.19
N PRO A 155 -12.37 2.70 -17.68
CA PRO A 155 -12.69 1.56 -18.52
C PRO A 155 -13.83 1.91 -19.47
N HIS A 156 -13.59 1.80 -20.78
CA HIS A 156 -14.61 2.04 -21.78
C HIS A 156 -15.60 0.85 -21.80
N PRO A 157 -16.93 1.11 -21.78
CA PRO A 157 -17.88 0.04 -21.98
C PRO A 157 -17.65 -0.58 -23.36
N LYS A 158 -17.47 -1.91 -23.40
CA LYS A 158 -17.45 -2.65 -24.66
C LYS A 158 -18.79 -2.40 -25.34
N TYR A 159 -18.74 -1.83 -26.55
CA TYR A 159 -19.90 -1.55 -27.38
C TYR A 159 -20.86 -2.75 -27.43
N TYR A 160 -22.16 -2.46 -27.31
CA TYR A 160 -23.28 -3.40 -27.41
C TYR A 160 -23.28 -4.18 -28.73
#